data_AF-A0A530AGP3-F1
#
_entry.id   AF-A0A530AGP3-F1
#
_cell.length_a   1.000
_cell.length_b   1.000
_cell.length_c   1.000
_cell.angle_alpha   90.00
_cell.angle_beta   90.00
_cell.angle_gamma   90.00
#
_symmetry.space_group_name_H-M   'P 1'
#
loop_
_entity.id
_entity.type
_entity.pdbx_description
1 polymer ?
#
loop_
_entity_poly.entity_id
_entity_poly.type
_entity_poly.pdbx_seq_one_letter_code
_entity_poly.pdbx_strand_id
1 'polypeptide(L)'
;MLKANTDIVRLNGAEKHFGAVRALNGVDFHVGAGECVGLVGHNGAGKSTLMHMVAGTLRPDGGQIAVRGNHEASYSVARALELGIRCVFQELSLCPNLSIAENTRINHPSLAGFGWRRKAADLIRTKLDEIFPDHGISADDIAGDLSIGRR
;
A
#
# COMPACT_ATOMS: atom_id res chain seq x y z
N MET A 1 25.73 19.67 -7.99
CA MET A 1 24.59 19.48 -8.92
C MET A 1 23.63 18.50 -8.26
N LEU A 2 22.57 19.00 -7.62
CA LEU A 2 21.59 18.21 -6.87
C LEU A 2 20.84 17.29 -7.86
N LYS A 3 20.84 15.97 -7.64
CA LYS A 3 20.04 15.04 -8.45
C LYS A 3 18.58 15.49 -8.39
N ALA A 4 17.95 15.61 -9.56
CA ALA A 4 16.53 15.97 -9.67
C ALA A 4 15.68 15.07 -8.77
N ASN A 5 14.79 15.69 -8.00
CA ASN A 5 13.83 15.04 -7.13
C ASN A 5 13.09 13.96 -7.94
N THR A 6 13.36 12.69 -7.66
CA THR A 6 12.75 11.59 -8.42
C THR A 6 11.44 11.25 -7.75
N ASP A 7 10.35 11.77 -8.30
CA ASP A 7 9.01 11.42 -7.86
C ASP A 7 8.79 9.91 -8.02
N ILE A 8 8.36 9.29 -6.92
CA ILE A 8 7.97 7.88 -6.91
C ILE A 8 6.59 7.74 -7.54
N VAL A 9 5.63 8.59 -7.15
CA VAL A 9 4.29 8.68 -7.76
C VAL A 9 3.98 10.14 -8.02
N ARG A 10 3.39 10.43 -9.18
CA ARG A 10 2.85 11.73 -9.55
C ARG A 10 1.47 11.56 -10.20
N LEU A 11 0.52 12.37 -9.76
CA LEU A 11 -0.79 12.58 -10.34
C LEU A 11 -0.82 14.01 -10.87
N ASN A 12 -1.16 14.17 -12.15
CA ASN A 12 -1.30 15.47 -12.80
C ASN A 12 -2.75 15.66 -13.24
N GLY A 13 -3.42 16.69 -12.70
CA GLY A 13 -4.79 17.04 -13.02
C GLY A 13 -5.79 15.90 -12.76
N ALA A 14 -5.59 15.11 -11.71
CA ALA A 14 -6.41 13.94 -11.44
C ALA A 14 -7.87 14.31 -11.14
N GLU A 15 -8.79 13.67 -11.84
CA GLU A 15 -10.23 13.88 -11.73
C GLU A 15 -10.96 12.60 -11.37
N LYS A 16 -12.00 12.74 -10.53
CA LYS A 16 -12.92 11.66 -10.21
C LYS A 16 -14.33 12.13 -9.97
N HIS A 17 -15.26 11.42 -10.59
CA HIS A 17 -16.68 11.64 -10.51
C HIS A 17 -17.39 10.36 -10.06
N PHE A 18 -18.35 10.51 -9.14
CA PHE A 18 -19.28 9.46 -8.73
C PHE A 18 -20.71 10.00 -8.89
N GLY A 19 -21.34 9.70 -10.02
CA GLY A 19 -22.61 10.32 -10.40
C GLY A 19 -22.47 11.85 -10.46
N ALA A 20 -23.27 12.56 -9.67
CA ALA A 20 -23.23 14.02 -9.59
C ALA A 20 -22.07 14.57 -8.75
N VAL A 21 -21.38 13.73 -7.97
CA VAL A 21 -20.34 14.17 -7.03
C VAL A 21 -18.98 14.21 -7.72
N ARG A 22 -18.33 15.38 -7.69
CA ARG A 22 -16.91 15.55 -8.06
C ARG A 22 -16.03 15.28 -6.85
N ALA A 23 -15.52 14.06 -6.74
CA ALA A 23 -14.67 13.66 -5.63
C ALA A 23 -13.23 14.18 -5.76
N LEU A 24 -12.72 14.33 -6.99
CA LEU A 24 -11.46 15.03 -7.30
C LEU A 24 -11.69 15.89 -8.54
N ASN A 25 -11.15 17.11 -8.55
CA ASN A 25 -11.37 18.09 -9.61
C ASN A 25 -10.04 18.74 -10.02
N GLY A 26 -9.27 18.04 -10.86
CA GLY A 26 -8.00 18.52 -11.40
C GLY A 26 -6.87 18.58 -10.36
N VAL A 27 -6.74 17.56 -9.52
CA VAL A 27 -5.77 17.55 -8.41
C VAL A 27 -4.37 17.14 -8.89
N ASP A 28 -3.38 17.99 -8.61
CA ASP A 28 -1.97 17.64 -8.72
C ASP A 28 -1.45 17.11 -7.38
N PHE A 29 -0.74 15.99 -7.40
CA PHE A 29 -0.16 15.36 -6.20
C PHE A 29 1.11 14.59 -6.56
N HIS A 30 2.12 14.62 -5.69
CA HIS A 30 3.31 13.79 -5.86
C HIS A 30 3.93 13.40 -4.53
N VAL A 31 4.74 12.33 -4.57
CA VAL A 31 5.57 11.89 -3.45
C VAL A 31 6.95 11.54 -3.98
N GLY A 32 7.98 12.19 -3.44
CA GLY A 32 9.39 11.93 -3.73
C GLY A 32 9.97 10.74 -2.98
N ALA A 33 11.14 10.27 -3.42
CA ALA A 33 11.87 9.23 -2.71
C ALA A 33 12.34 9.72 -1.33
N GLY A 34 12.02 8.97 -0.27
CA GLY A 34 12.38 9.32 1.11
C GLY A 34 11.49 10.41 1.72
N GLU A 35 10.43 10.84 1.02
CA GLU A 35 9.50 11.84 1.52
C GLU A 35 8.39 11.20 2.37
N CYS A 36 7.98 11.89 3.43
CA CYS A 36 6.80 11.58 4.22
C CYS A 36 5.78 12.70 4.03
N VAL A 37 4.66 12.39 3.36
CA VAL A 37 3.62 13.37 3.02
C VAL A 37 2.37 13.12 3.86
N GLY A 38 1.93 14.13 4.60
CA GLY A 38 0.65 14.13 5.30
C GLY A 38 -0.47 14.71 4.44
N LEU A 39 -1.51 13.93 4.14
CA LEU A 39 -2.71 14.40 3.45
C LEU A 39 -3.83 14.72 4.44
N VAL A 40 -4.13 16.00 4.63
CA VAL A 40 -5.09 16.49 5.63
C VAL A 40 -6.23 17.27 4.95
N GLY A 41 -7.43 17.20 5.54
CA GLY A 41 -8.62 17.87 5.03
C GLY A 41 -9.90 17.29 5.65
N HIS A 42 -11.03 17.98 5.49
CA HIS A 42 -12.31 17.53 6.05
C HIS A 42 -12.80 16.21 5.44
N ASN A 43 -13.75 15.55 6.11
CA ASN A 43 -14.43 14.38 5.54
C ASN A 43 -15.14 14.77 4.24
N GLY A 44 -15.02 13.93 3.22
CA GLY A 44 -15.53 14.22 1.87
C GLY A 44 -14.63 15.08 0.98
N ALA A 45 -13.48 15.58 1.47
CA ALA A 45 -12.53 16.37 0.66
C ALA A 45 -11.79 15.58 -0.45
N GLY A 46 -12.16 14.31 -0.70
CA GLY A 46 -11.50 13.48 -1.73
C GLY A 46 -10.22 12.76 -1.31
N LYS A 47 -9.80 12.86 -0.03
CA LYS A 47 -8.53 12.24 0.46
C LYS A 47 -8.45 10.74 0.20
N SER A 48 -9.48 9.99 0.60
CA SER A 48 -9.53 8.54 0.36
C SER A 48 -9.59 8.23 -1.13
N THR A 49 -10.33 9.03 -1.91
CA THR A 49 -10.37 8.92 -3.38
C THR A 49 -8.97 9.04 -3.99
N LEU A 50 -8.18 10.03 -3.56
CA LEU A 50 -6.81 10.22 -3.99
C LEU A 50 -5.93 9.01 -3.63
N MET A 51 -6.04 8.53 -2.38
CA MET A 51 -5.28 7.35 -1.94
C MET A 51 -5.67 6.08 -2.71
N HIS A 52 -6.95 5.90 -3.03
CA HIS A 52 -7.43 4.80 -3.86
C HIS A 52 -6.90 4.87 -5.31
N MET A 53 -6.68 6.07 -5.85
CA MET A 53 -6.00 6.24 -7.14
C MET A 53 -4.53 5.86 -7.07
N VAL A 54 -3.82 6.33 -6.04
CA VAL A 54 -2.40 5.95 -5.82
C VAL A 54 -2.27 4.44 -5.60
N ALA A 55 -3.23 3.80 -4.93
CA ALA A 55 -3.26 2.36 -4.74
C ALA A 55 -3.64 1.57 -6.01
N GLY A 56 -4.08 2.25 -7.07
CA GLY A 56 -4.57 1.63 -8.29
C GLY A 56 -5.95 0.94 -8.16
N THR A 57 -6.62 1.08 -7.02
CA THR A 57 -8.00 0.58 -6.81
C THR A 57 -9.04 1.44 -7.52
N LEU A 58 -8.71 2.68 -7.86
CA LEU A 58 -9.60 3.60 -8.55
C LEU A 58 -8.89 4.23 -9.74
N ARG A 59 -9.50 4.15 -10.91
CA ARG A 59 -9.00 4.82 -12.12
C ARG A 59 -9.46 6.29 -12.12
N PRO A 60 -8.56 7.23 -12.48
CA PRO A 60 -8.97 8.60 -12.79
C PRO A 60 -9.92 8.65 -13.98
N ASP A 61 -10.91 9.55 -13.92
CA ASP A 61 -11.77 9.85 -15.08
C ASP A 61 -11.10 10.88 -16.02
N GLY A 62 -10.14 11.63 -15.49
CA GLY A 62 -9.31 12.59 -16.21
C GLY A 62 -7.97 12.80 -15.50
N GLY A 63 -7.00 13.38 -16.23
CA GLY A 63 -5.62 13.53 -15.76
C GLY A 63 -4.75 12.30 -16.02
N GLN A 64 -3.57 12.28 -15.40
CA GLN A 64 -2.56 11.25 -15.64
C GLN A 64 -1.88 10.82 -14.34
N ILE A 65 -1.51 9.54 -14.27
CA ILE A 65 -0.63 9.01 -13.24
C ILE A 65 0.70 8.58 -13.85
N ALA A 66 1.79 8.92 -13.18
CA ALA A 66 3.14 8.50 -13.51
C ALA A 66 3.83 7.91 -12.28
N VAL A 67 4.61 6.85 -12.49
CA VAL A 67 5.39 6.20 -11.44
C VAL A 67 6.85 6.17 -11.87
N ARG A 68 7.73 6.76 -11.05
CA ARG A 68 9.17 6.92 -11.37
C ARG A 68 9.40 7.54 -12.76
N GLY A 69 8.58 8.52 -13.11
CA GLY A 69 8.63 9.23 -14.39
C GLY A 69 7.95 8.54 -15.58
N ASN A 70 7.44 7.31 -15.43
CA ASN A 70 6.75 6.60 -16.51
C ASN A 70 5.23 6.76 -16.39
N HIS A 71 4.58 7.21 -17.47
CA HIS A 71 3.12 7.30 -17.53
C HIS A 71 2.47 5.91 -17.53
N GLU A 72 1.45 5.73 -16.70
CA GLU A 72 0.78 4.45 -16.51
C GLU A 72 -0.67 4.53 -17.03
N ALA A 73 -0.87 4.19 -18.31
CA ALA A 73 -2.18 4.26 -18.97
C ALA A 73 -3.20 3.25 -18.43
N SER A 74 -2.70 2.08 -17.99
CA SER A 74 -3.50 0.98 -17.44
C SER A 74 -3.14 0.74 -15.97
N TYR A 75 -3.19 1.81 -15.17
CA TYR A 75 -2.89 1.71 -13.75
C TYR A 75 -3.98 0.91 -13.01
N SER A 76 -3.53 -0.05 -12.21
CA SER A 76 -4.37 -0.99 -11.45
C SER A 76 -3.64 -1.39 -10.18
N VAL A 77 -4.32 -2.07 -9.25
CA VAL A 77 -3.68 -2.60 -8.03
C VAL A 77 -2.50 -3.51 -8.36
N ALA A 78 -2.68 -4.46 -9.29
CA ALA A 78 -1.60 -5.36 -9.71
C ALA A 78 -0.40 -4.58 -10.27
N ARG A 79 -0.68 -3.58 -11.12
CA ARG A 79 0.36 -2.73 -11.70
C ARG A 79 1.08 -1.88 -10.65
N ALA A 80 0.34 -1.31 -9.69
CA ALA A 80 0.89 -0.58 -8.56
C ALA A 80 1.83 -1.48 -7.74
N LEU A 81 1.43 -2.73 -7.49
CA LEU A 81 2.24 -3.71 -6.77
C LEU A 81 3.53 -4.06 -7.51
N GLU A 82 3.47 -4.30 -8.82
CA GLU A 82 4.64 -4.54 -9.67
C GLU A 82 5.64 -3.38 -9.62
N LEU A 83 5.13 -2.15 -9.58
CA LEU A 83 5.92 -0.93 -9.53
C LEU A 83 6.46 -0.60 -8.12
N GLY A 84 6.15 -1.43 -7.14
CA GLY A 84 6.62 -1.26 -5.75
C GLY A 84 5.76 -0.33 -4.89
N ILE A 85 4.59 0.08 -5.37
CA ILE A 85 3.63 0.84 -4.56
C ILE A 85 2.89 -0.13 -3.64
N ARG A 86 2.82 0.18 -2.35
CA ARG A 86 2.12 -0.60 -1.33
C ARG A 86 1.23 0.34 -0.54
N CYS A 87 -0.01 -0.07 -0.30
CA CYS A 87 -0.97 0.69 0.47
C CYS A 87 -1.49 -0.18 1.61
N VAL A 88 -1.50 0.38 2.82
CA VAL A 88 -2.14 -0.21 3.99
C VAL A 88 -3.43 0.58 4.22
N PHE A 89 -4.58 -0.09 4.07
CA PHE A 89 -5.89 0.55 4.24
C PHE A 89 -6.29 0.59 5.73
N GLN A 90 -7.26 1.45 6.06
CA GLN A 90 -7.72 1.63 7.45
C GLN A 90 -8.42 0.40 8.02
N GLU A 91 -8.99 -0.48 7.18
CA GLU A 91 -9.57 -1.75 7.61
C GLU A 91 -8.51 -2.86 7.65
N LEU A 92 -8.58 -3.68 8.70
CA LEU A 92 -7.63 -4.77 8.95
C LEU A 92 -7.66 -5.77 7.79
N SER A 93 -6.52 -5.92 7.12
CA SER A 93 -6.37 -6.79 5.94
C SER A 93 -5.99 -8.24 6.30
N LEU A 94 -5.84 -8.56 7.58
CA LEU A 94 -5.46 -9.89 8.05
C LEU A 94 -6.70 -10.77 8.29
N CYS A 95 -6.59 -12.05 7.97
CA CYS A 95 -7.54 -13.07 8.36
C CYS A 95 -7.36 -13.38 9.86
N PRO A 96 -8.30 -12.97 10.73
CA PRO A 96 -8.11 -13.01 12.18
C PRO A 96 -8.02 -14.44 12.74
N ASN A 97 -8.57 -15.41 12.03
CA ASN A 97 -8.60 -16.82 12.40
C ASN A 97 -7.37 -17.61 11.91
N LEU A 98 -6.41 -16.96 11.27
CA LEU A 98 -5.19 -17.59 10.74
C LEU A 98 -3.96 -17.13 11.53
N SER A 99 -2.93 -17.97 11.56
CA SER A 99 -1.62 -17.58 12.10
C SER A 99 -0.96 -16.47 11.28
N ILE A 100 0.02 -15.77 11.84
CA ILE A 100 0.82 -14.77 11.11
C ILE A 100 1.55 -15.40 9.91
N ALA A 101 2.05 -16.64 10.06
CA ALA A 101 2.66 -17.39 8.96
C ALA A 101 1.66 -17.65 7.82
N GLU A 102 0.42 -18.02 8.14
CA GLU A 102 -0.64 -18.27 7.16
C GLU A 102 -1.10 -16.99 6.46
N ASN A 103 -1.28 -15.91 7.22
CA ASN A 103 -1.56 -14.58 6.65
C ASN A 103 -0.47 -14.13 5.69
N THR A 104 0.79 -14.30 6.07
CA THR A 104 1.93 -13.95 5.22
C THR A 104 1.90 -14.75 3.91
N ARG A 105 1.59 -16.04 3.98
CA ARG A 105 1.51 -16.90 2.80
C ARG A 105 0.51 -16.41 1.75
N ILE A 106 -0.60 -15.78 2.15
CA ILE A 106 -1.64 -15.29 1.22
C ILE A 106 -1.04 -14.38 0.14
N ASN A 107 -0.10 -13.51 0.52
CA ASN A 107 0.51 -12.52 -0.37
C ASN A 107 1.90 -12.92 -0.91
N HIS A 108 2.41 -14.10 -0.50
CA HIS A 108 3.76 -14.55 -0.84
C HIS A 108 3.73 -15.93 -1.51
N PRO A 109 3.55 -15.99 -2.84
CA PRO A 109 3.52 -17.25 -3.59
C PRO A 109 4.76 -18.13 -3.42
N SER A 110 5.91 -17.53 -3.07
CA SER A 110 7.16 -18.24 -2.77
C SER A 110 7.11 -19.08 -1.49
N LEU A 111 6.15 -18.82 -0.59
CA LEU A 111 5.91 -19.60 0.62
C LEU A 111 5.04 -20.83 0.31
N ALA A 112 5.61 -21.75 -0.47
CA ALA A 112 4.96 -22.98 -0.90
C ALA A 112 5.86 -24.21 -0.69
N GLY A 113 5.25 -25.39 -0.82
CA GLY A 113 5.93 -26.68 -0.73
C GLY A 113 6.28 -27.11 0.71
N PHE A 114 7.09 -28.17 0.82
CA PHE A 114 7.52 -28.68 2.10
C PHE A 114 8.34 -27.64 2.89
N GLY A 115 8.07 -27.51 4.18
CA GLY A 115 8.77 -26.56 5.06
C GLY A 115 8.40 -25.09 4.87
N TRP A 116 7.33 -24.77 4.13
CA TRP A 116 6.92 -23.37 3.88
C TRP A 116 6.70 -22.57 5.17
N ARG A 117 6.19 -23.20 6.25
CA ARG A 117 5.99 -22.54 7.55
C ARG A 117 7.31 -22.06 8.16
N ARG A 118 8.37 -22.86 8.06
CA ARG A 118 9.71 -22.45 8.52
C ARG A 118 10.23 -21.26 7.71
N LYS A 119 10.09 -21.31 6.38
CA LYS A 119 10.45 -20.19 5.50
C LYS A 119 9.66 -18.92 5.82
N ALA A 120 8.37 -19.07 6.12
CA ALA A 120 7.51 -17.96 6.52
C ALA A 120 7.98 -17.37 7.86
N ALA A 121 8.22 -18.21 8.86
CA ALA A 121 8.71 -17.77 10.16
C ALA A 121 10.06 -17.05 10.07
N ASP A 122 10.98 -17.56 9.25
CA ASP A 122 12.27 -16.92 9.01
C ASP A 122 12.12 -15.56 8.33
N LEU A 123 11.24 -15.45 7.32
CA LEU A 123 10.93 -14.19 6.65
C LEU A 123 10.33 -13.17 7.62
N ILE A 124 9.29 -13.57 8.36
CA ILE A 124 8.58 -12.72 9.31
C ILE A 124 9.55 -12.20 10.37
N ARG A 125 10.29 -13.09 11.03
CA ARG A 125 11.26 -12.73 12.07
C ARG A 125 12.29 -11.76 11.53
N THR A 126 12.93 -12.08 10.40
CA THR A 126 13.97 -11.24 9.81
C THR A 126 13.47 -9.83 9.49
N LYS A 127 12.26 -9.71 8.95
CA LYS A 127 11.69 -8.41 8.55
C LYS A 127 11.15 -7.61 9.73
N LEU A 128 10.53 -8.26 10.71
CA LEU A 128 10.07 -7.59 11.91
C LEU A 128 11.23 -7.16 12.80
N ASP A 129 12.27 -7.97 12.98
CA ASP A 129 13.47 -7.57 13.74
C ASP A 129 14.17 -6.36 13.10
N GLU A 130 14.17 -6.26 11.77
CA GLU A 130 14.75 -5.14 11.01
C GLU A 130 13.96 -3.83 11.21
N ILE A 131 12.62 -3.90 11.23
CA ILE A 131 11.75 -2.71 11.18
C ILE A 131 11.23 -2.33 12.59
N PHE A 132 10.94 -3.33 13.41
CA PHE A 132 10.31 -3.24 14.73
C PHE A 132 11.05 -4.16 15.72
N PRO A 133 12.26 -3.79 16.18
CA PRO A 133 12.95 -4.57 17.20
C PRO A 133 12.07 -4.73 18.45
N ASP A 134 12.20 -5.87 19.12
CA ASP A 134 11.41 -6.24 20.31
C ASP A 134 9.89 -6.33 20.07
N HIS A 135 9.46 -6.57 18.82
CA HIS A 135 8.03 -6.67 18.46
C HIS A 135 7.25 -7.73 19.26
N GLY A 136 7.90 -8.83 19.65
CA GLY A 136 7.29 -9.90 20.44
C GLY A 136 6.14 -10.64 19.74
N ILE A 137 6.21 -10.75 18.41
CA ILE A 137 5.23 -11.43 17.55
C ILE A 137 5.84 -12.76 17.09
N SER A 138 5.15 -13.87 17.30
CA SER A 138 5.52 -15.18 16.76
C SER A 138 4.84 -15.43 15.42
N ALA A 139 5.49 -16.20 14.54
CA ALA A 139 4.88 -16.64 13.30
C ALA A 139 3.65 -17.57 13.52
N ASP A 140 3.59 -18.22 14.70
CA ASP A 140 2.50 -19.10 15.10
C ASP A 140 1.36 -18.38 15.83
N ASP A 141 1.52 -17.08 16.16
CA ASP A 141 0.46 -16.29 16.80
C ASP A 141 -0.75 -16.21 15.87
N ILE A 142 -1.95 -16.34 16.45
CA ILE A 142 -3.20 -16.11 15.74
C ILE A 142 -3.42 -14.61 15.61
N ALA A 143 -3.63 -14.14 14.38
CA ALA A 143 -3.72 -12.71 14.08
C ALA A 143 -4.82 -12.02 14.92
N GLY A 144 -5.95 -12.68 15.15
CA GLY A 144 -7.07 -12.15 15.93
C GLY A 144 -6.79 -11.96 17.41
N ASP A 145 -5.82 -12.69 17.98
CA ASP A 145 -5.47 -12.64 19.39
C ASP A 145 -4.45 -11.53 19.71
N LEU A 146 -3.83 -10.95 18.68
CA LEU A 146 -2.89 -9.85 18.81
C LEU A 146 -3.61 -8.51 19.05
N SER A 147 -2.99 -7.65 19.84
CA SER A 147 -3.45 -6.26 20.00
C SER A 147 -3.41 -5.51 18.67
N ILE A 148 -4.17 -4.42 18.53
CA ILE A 148 -4.22 -3.62 17.30
C ILE A 148 -2.82 -3.18 16.85
N GLY A 149 -1.92 -2.82 17.77
CA GLY A 149 -0.56 -2.41 17.41
C GLY A 149 0.38 -3.55 17.01
N ARG A 150 0.03 -4.81 17.31
CA ARG A 150 0.78 -6.01 16.92
C ARG A 150 0.22 -6.70 15.67
N ARG A 151 -1.00 -6.34 15.25
CA ARG A 151 -1.61 -6.79 13.99
C ARG A 151 -1.16 -5.89 12.85
#